data_AF-A8EVR2-F1
#
_entry.id   AF-A8EVR2-F1
#
_cell.length_a   1.000
_cell.length_b   1.000
_cell.length_c   1.000
_cell.angle_alpha   90.00
_cell.angle_beta   90.00
_cell.angle_gamma   90.00
#
_symmetry.space_group_name_H-M   'P 1'
#
loop_
_entity.id
_entity.type
_entity.pdbx_description
1 polymer ?
#
loop_
_entity_poly.entity_id
_entity_poly.type
_entity_poly.pdbx_seq_one_letter_code
_entity_poly.pdbx_strand_id
1 'polypeptide(L)'
;MITNQSGIGRNYYTKEDFIKLTNWMKNEFKKNGINILNVYFCPHAPEENCNCRKPQIGMITQSLNDFDIDLQKSWLIGDKMSDIQTAISANIPNKILISKEKDDKVLHVVETLFDTINIIKQ
;
A
#
# COMPACT_ATOMS: atom_id res chain seq x y z
N MET A 1 -4.74 -2.29 3.58
CA MET A 1 -3.87 -2.39 2.38
C MET A 1 -4.24 -1.29 1.39
N ILE A 2 -3.27 -0.68 0.71
CA ILE A 2 -3.52 0.35 -0.32
C ILE A 2 -2.81 -0.04 -1.63
N THR A 3 -3.44 0.10 -2.80
CA THR A 3 -2.85 -0.37 -4.06
C THR A 3 -3.26 0.44 -5.30
N ASN A 4 -2.34 0.63 -6.25
CA ASN A 4 -2.65 1.23 -7.54
C ASN A 4 -3.04 0.11 -8.52
N GLN A 5 -4.27 0.15 -9.07
CA GLN A 5 -4.84 -0.85 -9.97
C GLN A 5 -5.20 -0.19 -11.32
N SER A 6 -4.22 0.45 -11.95
CA SER A 6 -4.43 1.15 -13.23
C SER A 6 -4.80 0.25 -14.40
N GLY A 7 -4.76 -1.07 -14.23
CA GLY A 7 -5.30 -2.00 -15.21
C GLY A 7 -6.81 -1.80 -15.42
N ILE A 8 -7.53 -1.32 -14.40
CA ILE A 8 -8.96 -0.98 -14.50
C ILE A 8 -9.15 0.22 -15.44
N GLY A 9 -8.49 1.36 -15.16
CA GLY A 9 -8.57 2.56 -16.01
C GLY A 9 -8.02 2.36 -17.43
N ARG A 10 -7.15 1.35 -17.62
CA ARG A 10 -6.65 0.92 -18.94
C ARG A 10 -7.51 -0.15 -19.62
N ASN A 11 -8.64 -0.56 -19.01
CA ASN A 11 -9.55 -1.59 -19.51
C ASN A 11 -8.90 -2.97 -19.72
N TYR A 12 -7.85 -3.32 -18.97
CA TYR A 12 -7.24 -4.66 -19.00
C TYR A 12 -8.05 -5.71 -18.23
N TYR A 13 -8.80 -5.27 -17.22
CA TYR A 13 -9.74 -6.07 -16.44
C TYR A 13 -10.75 -5.15 -15.77
N THR A 14 -11.88 -5.69 -15.33
CA THR A 14 -12.97 -4.91 -14.71
C THR A 14 -12.74 -4.67 -13.22
N LYS A 15 -13.49 -3.74 -12.64
CA LYS A 15 -13.50 -3.54 -11.19
C LYS A 15 -14.01 -4.79 -10.47
N GLU A 16 -14.97 -5.49 -11.06
CA GLU A 16 -15.55 -6.74 -10.58
C GLU A 16 -14.49 -7.85 -10.52
N ASP A 17 -13.63 -7.96 -11.54
CA ASP A 17 -12.51 -8.91 -11.56
C ASP A 17 -11.55 -8.66 -10.40
N PHE A 18 -11.18 -7.38 -10.17
CA PHE A 18 -10.33 -6.98 -9.06
C PHE A 18 -10.97 -7.32 -7.70
N ILE A 19 -12.27 -7.02 -7.52
CA ILE A 19 -12.99 -7.32 -6.29
C ILE A 19 -13.03 -8.83 -6.04
N LYS A 20 -13.29 -9.63 -7.08
CA LYS A 20 -13.31 -11.10 -6.99
C LYS A 20 -11.96 -11.65 -6.52
N LEU A 21 -10.86 -11.21 -7.14
CA LEU A 21 -9.50 -11.61 -6.75
C LEU A 21 -9.17 -11.15 -5.33
N THR A 22 -9.53 -9.92 -4.98
CA THR A 22 -9.27 -9.34 -3.65
C THR A 22 -10.00 -10.13 -2.56
N ASN A 23 -11.25 -10.51 -2.78
CA ASN A 23 -12.02 -11.31 -1.83
C ASN A 23 -11.43 -12.72 -1.65
N TRP A 24 -11.01 -13.35 -2.75
CA TRP A 24 -10.29 -14.63 -2.67
C TRP A 24 -8.99 -14.48 -1.84
N MET A 25 -8.17 -13.47 -2.13
CA MET A 25 -6.93 -13.20 -1.39
C MET A 25 -7.20 -12.97 0.11
N LYS A 26 -8.17 -12.13 0.46
CA LYS A 26 -8.56 -11.88 1.86
C LYS A 26 -8.97 -13.18 2.56
N ASN A 27 -9.70 -14.07 1.87
CA ASN A 27 -10.10 -15.35 2.42
C ASN A 27 -8.91 -16.29 2.64
N GLU A 28 -7.93 -16.34 1.74
CA GLU A 28 -6.71 -17.13 1.94
C GLU A 28 -5.90 -16.64 3.15
N PHE A 29 -5.74 -15.32 3.33
CA PHE A 29 -5.12 -14.78 4.54
C PHE A 29 -5.91 -15.12 5.80
N LYS A 30 -7.25 -15.03 5.74
CA LYS A 30 -8.12 -15.34 6.88
C LYS A 30 -8.02 -16.81 7.31
N LYS A 31 -7.86 -17.76 6.38
CA LYS A 31 -7.62 -19.19 6.69
C LYS A 31 -6.35 -19.39 7.53
N ASN A 32 -5.39 -18.49 7.40
CA ASN A 32 -4.13 -18.49 8.15
C ASN A 32 -4.18 -17.57 9.39
N GLY A 33 -5.38 -17.15 9.83
CA GLY A 33 -5.55 -16.29 11.00
C GLY A 33 -5.16 -14.82 10.77
N ILE A 34 -4.86 -14.42 9.54
CA ILE A 34 -4.45 -13.05 9.20
C ILE A 34 -5.67 -12.28 8.70
N ASN A 35 -6.02 -11.19 9.39
CA ASN A 35 -7.17 -10.37 9.04
C ASN A 35 -6.74 -9.07 8.33
N ILE A 36 -6.98 -8.99 7.03
CA ILE A 36 -6.85 -7.73 6.27
C ILE A 36 -8.17 -6.96 6.42
N LEU A 37 -8.18 -5.93 7.27
CA LEU A 37 -9.38 -5.14 7.59
C LEU A 37 -10.01 -4.55 6.32
N ASN A 38 -9.23 -3.81 5.53
CA ASN A 38 -9.70 -3.22 4.28
C ASN A 38 -8.62 -3.15 3.20
N VAL A 39 -9.07 -3.05 1.95
CA VAL A 39 -8.25 -2.85 0.75
C VAL A 39 -8.76 -1.62 0.01
N TYR A 40 -8.01 -0.53 0.08
CA TYR A 40 -8.26 0.67 -0.70
C TYR A 40 -7.48 0.57 -2.01
N PHE A 41 -8.09 0.97 -3.12
CA PHE A 41 -7.44 0.89 -4.42
C PHE A 41 -7.77 2.09 -5.29
N CYS A 42 -6.79 2.50 -6.10
CA CYS A 42 -6.98 3.48 -7.14
C CYS A 42 -7.17 2.76 -8.49
N PRO A 43 -8.35 2.85 -9.14
CA PRO A 43 -8.58 2.22 -10.44
C PRO A 43 -7.97 3.01 -11.61
N HIS A 44 -7.68 4.29 -11.39
CA HIS A 44 -7.34 5.22 -12.46
C HIS A 44 -5.98 4.95 -13.12
N ALA A 45 -5.92 5.18 -14.43
CA ALA A 45 -4.72 5.29 -15.22
C ALA A 45 -3.90 6.55 -14.83
N PRO A 46 -2.59 6.58 -15.12
CA PRO A 46 -1.72 7.71 -14.76
C PRO A 46 -2.21 9.10 -15.23
N GLU A 47 -2.85 9.15 -16.39
CA GLU A 47 -3.30 10.36 -17.09
C GLU A 47 -4.58 10.98 -16.52
N GLU A 48 -5.32 10.25 -15.66
CA GLU A 48 -6.62 10.69 -15.14
C GLU A 48 -6.53 11.66 -13.95
N ASN A 49 -5.32 12.07 -13.53
CA ASN A 49 -5.06 13.12 -12.52
C ASN A 49 -5.89 13.02 -11.22
N CYS A 50 -6.14 11.79 -10.75
CA CYS A 50 -6.94 11.57 -9.55
C CYS A 50 -6.15 11.80 -8.24
N ASN A 51 -6.87 12.05 -7.14
CA ASN A 51 -6.27 12.27 -5.82
C ASN A 51 -5.97 10.97 -5.03
N CYS A 52 -6.34 9.81 -5.55
CA CYS A 52 -6.18 8.52 -4.84
C CYS A 52 -4.97 7.71 -5.28
N ARG A 53 -4.41 7.96 -6.48
CA ARG A 53 -3.26 7.22 -7.01
C ARG A 53 -1.99 7.58 -6.25
N LYS A 54 -1.30 6.58 -5.67
CA LYS A 54 0.05 6.79 -5.10
C LYS A 54 0.97 7.43 -6.15
N PRO A 55 1.70 8.51 -5.84
CA PRO A 55 2.11 8.93 -4.50
C PRO A 55 1.12 9.80 -3.70
N GLN A 56 -0.09 10.06 -4.20
CA GLN A 56 -1.11 10.80 -3.46
C GLN A 56 -1.60 10.03 -2.24
N ILE A 57 -2.06 10.77 -1.22
CA ILE A 57 -2.47 10.21 0.08
C ILE A 57 -3.94 9.79 0.14
N GLY A 58 -4.73 9.94 -0.93
CA GLY A 58 -6.18 9.78 -0.88
C GLY A 58 -6.65 8.41 -0.34
N MET A 59 -5.92 7.32 -0.63
CA MET A 59 -6.23 6.00 -0.05
C MET A 59 -5.94 5.91 1.45
N ILE A 60 -4.95 6.64 1.96
CA ILE A 60 -4.67 6.74 3.40
C ILE A 60 -5.78 7.57 4.05
N THR A 61 -6.16 8.71 3.46
CA THR A 61 -7.26 9.53 3.98
C THR A 61 -8.57 8.74 4.08
N GLN A 62 -8.88 7.90 3.09
CA GLN A 62 -10.03 6.97 3.19
C GLN A 62 -9.90 6.03 4.38
N SER A 63 -8.70 5.48 4.64
CA SER A 63 -8.49 4.61 5.80
C SER A 63 -8.67 5.29 7.15
N LEU A 64 -8.34 6.58 7.26
CA LEU A 64 -8.53 7.37 8.49
C LEU A 64 -10.01 7.67 8.76
N ASN A 65 -10.85 7.69 7.71
CA ASN A 65 -12.30 7.86 7.87
C ASN A 65 -12.96 6.57 8.38
N ASP A 66 -12.44 5.42 7.94
CA ASP A 66 -12.98 4.11 8.30
C ASP A 66 -12.47 3.60 9.65
N PHE A 67 -11.29 4.04 10.09
CA PHE A 67 -10.60 3.53 11.27
C PHE A 67 -9.88 4.63 12.05
N ASP A 68 -9.85 4.49 13.38
CA ASP A 68 -9.04 5.33 14.27
C ASP A 68 -7.56 4.91 14.16
N ILE A 69 -6.82 5.52 13.24
CA ILE A 69 -5.42 5.20 12.93
C ILE A 69 -4.52 6.36 13.33
N ASP A 70 -3.54 6.07 14.19
CA ASP A 70 -2.42 6.98 14.49
C ASP A 70 -1.30 6.80 13.44
N LEU A 71 -1.19 7.75 12.50
CA LEU A 71 -0.17 7.72 11.46
C LEU A 71 1.25 7.85 12.00
N GLN A 72 1.45 8.48 13.16
CA GLN A 72 2.79 8.61 13.77
C GLN A 72 3.31 7.25 14.28
N LYS A 73 2.41 6.33 14.60
CA LYS A 73 2.74 4.95 15.01
C LYS A 73 2.61 3.93 13.87
N SER A 74 2.17 4.39 12.70
CA SER A 74 1.93 3.51 11.55
C SER A 74 3.21 3.18 10.80
N TRP A 75 3.15 2.09 10.04
CA TRP A 75 4.20 1.67 9.11
C TRP A 75 3.65 1.63 7.68
N LEU A 76 4.44 2.10 6.72
CA LEU A 76 4.17 1.92 5.30
C LEU A 76 5.29 1.09 4.66
N ILE A 77 4.92 -0.06 4.10
CA ILE A 77 5.83 -0.98 3.43
C ILE A 77 5.41 -1.08 1.97
N GLY A 78 6.35 -0.91 1.04
CA GLY A 78 6.08 -1.00 -0.39
C GLY A 78 7.32 -1.32 -1.22
N ASP A 79 7.12 -1.75 -2.45
CA ASP A 79 8.17 -2.13 -3.40
C ASP A 79 8.50 -1.01 -4.40
N LYS A 80 7.78 0.12 -4.35
CA LYS A 80 7.96 1.23 -5.29
C LYS A 80 8.27 2.52 -4.56
N MET A 81 9.03 3.39 -5.23
CA MET A 81 9.30 4.73 -4.70
C MET A 81 8.02 5.55 -4.49
N SER A 82 6.96 5.30 -5.27
CA SER A 82 5.66 5.93 -5.06
C SER A 82 5.05 5.61 -3.69
N ASP A 83 5.37 4.45 -3.11
CA ASP A 83 4.91 4.07 -1.76
C ASP A 83 5.62 4.90 -0.69
N ILE A 84 6.93 5.06 -0.84
CA ILE A 84 7.76 5.88 0.05
C ILE A 84 7.35 7.35 -0.02
N GLN A 85 7.11 7.86 -1.22
CA GLN A 85 6.58 9.22 -1.41
C GLN A 85 5.20 9.39 -0.76
N THR A 86 4.31 8.39 -0.89
CA THR A 86 3.01 8.41 -0.20
C THR A 86 3.20 8.48 1.32
N ALA A 87 4.13 7.70 1.88
CA ALA A 87 4.43 7.71 3.31
C ALA A 87 4.93 9.08 3.78
N ILE A 88 5.84 9.70 3.01
CA ILE A 88 6.37 11.03 3.29
C ILE A 88 5.24 12.07 3.24
N SER A 89 4.43 12.07 2.18
CA SER A 89 3.31 13.01 2.04
C SER A 89 2.23 12.85 3.12
N ALA A 90 2.06 11.64 3.66
CA ALA A 90 1.16 11.35 4.77
C ALA A 90 1.78 11.56 6.16
N ASN A 91 3.03 12.03 6.24
CA ASN A 91 3.80 12.16 7.49
C ASN A 91 3.90 10.85 8.31
N ILE A 92 3.99 9.70 7.64
CA ILE A 92 4.27 8.42 8.28
C ILE A 92 5.80 8.31 8.48
N PRO A 93 6.30 8.29 9.73
CA PRO A 93 7.74 8.25 9.97
C PRO A 93 8.33 6.89 9.56
N ASN A 94 7.64 5.80 9.90
CA ASN A 94 8.12 4.44 9.68
C ASN A 94 7.75 3.96 8.27
N LYS A 95 8.74 3.91 7.39
CA LYS A 95 8.56 3.52 5.98
C LYS A 95 9.70 2.62 5.53
N ILE A 96 9.37 1.55 4.82
CA ILE A 96 10.32 0.55 4.35
C ILE A 96 10.13 0.34 2.84
N LEU A 97 11.22 0.45 2.08
CA LEU A 97 11.27 0.08 0.68
C LEU A 97 11.78 -1.36 0.52
N ILE A 98 11.02 -2.19 -0.18
CA ILE A 98 11.47 -3.53 -0.57
C ILE A 98 12.16 -3.40 -1.94
N SER A 99 13.49 -3.48 -1.96
CA SER A 99 14.32 -3.33 -3.15
C SER A 99 15.66 -4.04 -2.96
N LYS A 100 16.21 -4.58 -4.06
CA LYS A 100 17.60 -5.08 -4.11
C LYS A 100 18.62 -3.94 -4.23
N GLU A 101 18.18 -2.81 -4.76
CA GLU A 101 19.01 -1.63 -4.94
C GLU A 101 18.94 -0.77 -3.67
N LYS A 102 20.11 -0.39 -3.15
CA LYS A 102 20.20 0.55 -2.05
C LYS A 102 19.77 1.94 -2.53
N ASP A 103 18.94 2.60 -1.73
CA ASP A 103 18.61 4.00 -1.89
C ASP A 103 18.97 4.73 -0.60
N ASP A 104 20.06 5.51 -0.65
CA ASP A 104 20.58 6.25 0.50
C ASP A 104 19.59 7.31 1.03
N LYS A 105 18.55 7.65 0.26
CA LYS A 105 17.49 8.59 0.68
C LYS A 105 16.38 7.90 1.49
N VAL A 106 16.34 6.56 1.51
CA VAL A 106 15.34 5.78 2.23
C VAL A 106 16.01 5.10 3.42
N LEU A 107 15.57 5.47 4.63
CA LEU A 107 16.16 4.99 5.88
C LEU A 107 16.18 3.46 6.01
N HIS A 108 15.13 2.81 5.53
CA HIS A 108 14.98 1.36 5.60
C HIS A 108 14.73 0.81 4.19
N VAL A 109 15.77 0.21 3.62
CA VAL A 109 15.68 -0.59 2.40
C VAL A 109 16.00 -2.04 2.75
N VAL A 110 15.12 -2.95 2.37
CA VAL A 110 15.27 -4.39 2.60
C VAL A 110 15.03 -5.18 1.32
N GLU A 111 15.59 -6.37 1.22
CA GLU A 111 15.46 -7.17 -0.01
C GLU A 111 14.12 -7.90 -0.11
N THR A 112 13.57 -8.34 1.03
CA THR A 112 12.33 -9.12 1.10
C THR A 112 11.34 -8.59 2.13
N LEU A 113 10.08 -8.99 2.01
CA LEU A 113 9.07 -8.71 3.04
C LEU A 113 9.41 -9.37 4.38
N PHE A 114 10.16 -10.48 4.40
CA PHE A 114 10.53 -11.14 5.66
C PHE A 114 11.53 -10.32 6.46
N ASP A 115 12.43 -9.60 5.78
CA ASP A 115 13.45 -8.77 6.42
C ASP A 115 12.83 -7.60 7.19
N THR A 116 11.60 -7.18 6.84
CA THR A 116 10.89 -6.12 7.58
C THR A 116 10.58 -6.52 9.02
N ILE A 117 10.49 -7.82 9.31
CA ILE A 117 10.20 -8.35 10.65
C ILE A 117 11.28 -7.90 11.64
N ASN A 118 12.54 -7.90 11.21
CA ASN A 118 13.67 -7.51 12.05
C ASN A 118 13.66 -6.02 12.39
N ILE A 119 12.97 -5.20 11.60
CA ILE A 119 12.87 -3.75 11.80
C ILE A 119 11.66 -3.42 12.66
N ILE A 120 10.50 -4.04 12.39
CA ILE A 120 9.24 -3.73 13.06
C ILE A 120 9.18 -4.26 14.49
N LYS A 121 9.90 -5.34 14.79
CA LYS A 121 9.91 -5.97 16.13
C LYS A 121 10.99 -5.43 17.08
N GLN A 122 11.83 -4.49 16.63
CA GLN A 122 12.76 -3.75 17.51
C GLN A 122 12.00 -2.70 18.31
#